data_AF-A0A562HU24-F1
#
_entry.id   AF-A0A562HU24-F1
#
_cell.length_a   1.000
_cell.length_b   1.000
_cell.length_c   1.000
_cell.angle_alpha   90.00
_cell.angle_beta   90.00
_cell.angle_gamma   90.00
#
_symmetry.space_group_name_H-M   'P 1'
#
loop_
_entity.id
_entity.type
_entity.pdbx_description
1 polymer ?
#
loop_
_entity_poly.entity_id
_entity_poly.type
_entity_poly.pdbx_seq_one_letter_code
_entity_poly.pdbx_strand_id
1 'polypeptide(L)' 'MKVAKAKGRLRGKQPKLNPRQEAHLVALHAAGEHTSAELAELFGVARSTVYRAVGRAAAAGR' A
#
# COMPACT_ATOMS: atom_id res chain seq x y z
N MET A 1 5.31 23.21 12.63
CA MET A 1 4.89 21.93 12.01
C MET A 1 4.01 22.23 10.80
N LYS A 2 4.60 22.47 9.63
CA LYS A 2 3.86 22.89 8.42
C LYS A 2 3.36 21.67 7.65
N VAL A 3 2.05 21.49 7.72
CA VAL A 3 1.19 20.70 6.85
C VAL A 3 1.73 20.67 5.41
N ALA A 4 2.29 19.53 5.00
CA ALA A 4 2.73 19.32 3.62
C ALA A 4 1.52 18.92 2.75
N LYS A 5 0.77 19.96 2.36
CA LYS A 5 -0.02 20.11 1.12
C LYS A 5 -0.80 18.91 0.60
N ALA A 6 -2.12 19.05 0.66
CA ALA A 6 -3.19 18.32 -0.03
C ALA A 6 -3.10 18.27 -1.58
N LYS A 7 -1.92 18.47 -2.19
CA LYS A 7 -1.63 18.35 -3.64
C LYS A 7 -0.12 18.34 -3.92
N GLY A 8 0.71 17.95 -2.95
CA GLY A 8 2.16 17.91 -3.07
C GLY A 8 2.60 16.62 -3.75
N ARG A 9 3.26 16.74 -4.91
CA ARG A 9 3.94 15.62 -5.60
C ARG A 9 4.76 14.82 -4.59
N LEU A 10 4.38 13.57 -4.34
CA LEU A 10 5.11 12.63 -3.48
C LEU A 10 6.56 12.59 -3.96
N ARG A 11 7.48 13.17 -3.19
CA ARG A 11 8.92 13.02 -3.43
C ARG A 11 9.27 11.55 -3.17
N GLY A 12 9.37 10.76 -4.24
CA GLY A 12 9.69 9.33 -4.22
C GLY A 12 9.38 8.67 -5.57
N LYS A 13 9.88 7.45 -5.79
CA LYS A 13 9.44 6.63 -6.93
C LYS A 13 7.95 6.31 -6.73
N GLN A 14 7.14 6.53 -7.77
CA GLN A 14 5.72 6.21 -7.74
C GLN A 14 5.53 4.75 -7.30
N PRO A 15 4.63 4.47 -6.34
CA PRO A 15 4.31 3.09 -5.97
C PRO A 15 3.93 2.28 -7.21
N LYS A 16 4.34 1.01 -7.24
CA LYS A 16 4.02 0.13 -8.37
C LYS A 16 2.53 -0.20 -8.48
N LEU A 17 1.81 -0.08 -7.37
CA LEU A 17 0.36 -0.24 -7.31
C LEU A 17 -0.31 1.13 -7.43
N ASN A 18 -1.41 1.18 -8.19
CA ASN A 18 -2.27 2.35 -8.17
C ASN A 18 -3.10 2.42 -6.86
N PRO A 19 -3.71 3.56 -6.51
CA PRO A 19 -4.43 3.70 -5.24
C PRO A 19 -5.57 2.68 -5.03
N ARG A 20 -6.26 2.26 -6.10
CA ARG A 20 -7.33 1.27 -6.01
C ARG A 20 -6.79 -0.13 -5.73
N GLN A 21 -5.70 -0.51 -6.40
CA GLN A 21 -5.02 -1.79 -6.15
C GLN A 21 -4.43 -1.83 -4.74
N GLU A 22 -3.86 -0.73 -4.27
CA GLU A 22 -3.34 -0.63 -2.90
C GLU A 22 -4.45 -0.79 -1.86
N ALA A 23 -5.59 -0.10 -2.04
CA ALA A 23 -6.75 -0.26 -1.15
C ALA A 23 -7.29 -1.70 -1.15
N HIS A 24 -7.37 -2.34 -2.33
CA HIS A 24 -7.83 -3.72 -2.44
C HIS A 24 -6.86 -4.71 -1.78
N LEU A 25 -5.55 -4.55 -2.01
CA LEU A 25 -4.52 -5.36 -1.35
C LEU A 25 -4.60 -5.25 0.17
N VAL A 26 -4.75 -4.02 0.70
CA VAL A 26 -4.84 -3.79 2.15
C VAL A 26 -6.11 -4.41 2.73
N ALA A 27 -7.25 -4.34 2.01
CA ALA A 27 -8.48 -4.97 2.44
C ALA A 27 -8.35 -6.51 2.53
N LEU A 28 -7.75 -7.15 1.52
CA LEU A 28 -7.50 -8.60 1.53
C LEU A 28 -6.50 -9.02 2.63
N HIS A 29 -5.45 -8.22 2.83
CA HIS A 29 -4.51 -8.44 3.94
C HIS A 29 -5.20 -8.31 5.30
N ALA A 30 -6.09 -7.32 5.47
CA ALA A 30 -6.82 -7.10 6.71
C ALA A 30 -7.87 -8.20 6.99
N ALA A 31 -8.45 -8.78 5.93
CA ALA A 31 -9.35 -9.93 6.05
C ALA A 31 -8.64 -11.19 6.58
N GLY A 32 -7.32 -11.28 6.42
CA GLY A 32 -6.52 -12.41 6.91
C GLY A 32 -6.69 -13.71 6.13
N GLU A 33 -7.42 -13.68 5.01
CA GLU A 33 -7.69 -14.84 4.16
C GLU A 33 -6.52 -15.21 3.26
N HIS A 34 -5.55 -14.29 3.08
CA HIS A 34 -4.38 -14.49 2.23
C HIS A 34 -3.11 -14.15 2.99
N THR A 35 -2.08 -14.97 2.82
CA THR A 35 -0.74 -14.67 3.27
C THR A 35 -0.11 -13.54 2.45
N SER A 36 0.91 -12.88 2.99
CA SER A 36 1.69 -11.86 2.26
C SER A 36 2.37 -12.41 0.99
N ALA A 37 2.57 -13.73 0.88
CA ALA A 37 3.11 -14.37 -0.31
C ALA A 37 2.05 -14.51 -1.40
N GLU A 38 0.85 -15.01 -1.06
CA GLU A 38 -0.27 -15.13 -1.99
C GLU A 38 -0.72 -13.76 -2.51
N LEU A 39 -0.74 -12.74 -1.63
CA LEU A 39 -1.01 -11.36 -2.05
C LEU A 39 0.07 -10.82 -3.00
N ALA A 40 1.33 -11.22 -2.83
CA ALA A 40 2.39 -10.80 -3.73
C ALA A 40 2.20 -11.40 -5.13
N GLU A 41 1.82 -12.67 -5.19
CA GLU A 41 1.50 -13.38 -6.44
C GLU A 41 0.25 -12.80 -7.13
N LEU A 42 -0.86 -12.65 -6.40
CA LEU A 42 -2.13 -12.13 -6.91
C LEU A 42 -1.99 -10.75 -7.56
N PHE A 43 -1.14 -9.89 -7.00
CA PHE A 43 -0.92 -8.53 -7.50
C PHE A 43 0.31 -8.41 -8.43
N GLY A 44 1.05 -9.49 -8.69
CA GLY A 44 2.26 -9.47 -9.51
C GLY A 44 3.36 -8.55 -8.95
N VAL A 45 3.51 -8.52 -7.63
CA VAL A 45 4.48 -7.67 -6.91
C VAL A 45 5.38 -8.50 -5.98
N ALA A 46 6.46 -7.89 -5.49
CA ALA A 46 7.26 -8.50 -4.43
C ALA A 46 6.56 -8.40 -3.06
N ARG A 47 6.84 -9.35 -2.15
CA ARG A 47 6.37 -9.31 -0.74
C ARG A 47 6.71 -7.99 -0.03
N SER A 48 7.84 -7.36 -0.36
CA SER A 48 8.22 -6.06 0.18
C SER A 48 7.25 -4.94 -0.22
N THR A 49 6.61 -5.03 -1.39
CA THR A 49 5.57 -4.09 -1.83
C THR A 49 4.30 -4.27 -1.00
N VAL A 50 3.93 -5.50 -0.65
CA VAL A 50 2.79 -5.82 0.22
C VAL A 50 2.97 -5.14 1.58
N TYR A 51 4.09 -5.37 2.26
CA TYR A 51 4.38 -4.73 3.55
C TYR A 51 4.41 -3.20 3.47
N ARG A 52 4.95 -2.63 2.39
CA ARG A 52 4.96 -1.17 2.19
C ARG A 52 3.56 -0.61 1.97
N ALA A 53 2.67 -1.32 1.29
CA ALA A 53 1.27 -0.91 1.10
C ALA A 53 0.52 -0.91 2.43
N VAL A 54 0.64 -1.99 3.21
CA VAL A 54 0.04 -2.08 4.54
C VAL A 54 0.59 -1.00 5.48
N GLY A 55 1.91 -0.77 5.48
CA GLY A 55 2.54 0.28 6.27
C GLY A 55 2.09 1.70 5.88
N ARG A 56 1.88 1.97 4.59
CA ARG A 56 1.32 3.26 4.13
C ARG A 56 -0.12 3.44 4.59
N ALA A 57 -0.96 2.42 4.47
CA ALA A 57 -2.34 2.47 4.94
C ALA A 57 -2.43 2.71 6.46
N ALA A 58 -1.59 2.01 7.25
CA ALA A 58 -1.51 2.21 8.69
C ALA A 58 -1.02 3.63 9.08
N ALA A 59 -0.16 4.24 8.27
CA ALA A 59 0.27 5.63 8.48
C ALA A 59 -0.78 6.67 8.04
N ALA A 60 -1.62 6.35 7.04
CA ALA A 60 -2.68 7.22 6.54
C ALA A 60 -3.95 7.21 7.40
N GLY A 61 -4.19 6.14 8.17
CA GLY A 61 -5.29 6.04 9.13
C GLY A 61 -4.99 6.64 10.51
N ARG A 62 -3.82 7.27 10.70
CA ARG A 62 -3.43 7.99 11.93
C ARG A 62 -3.53 9.50 11.75
#